data_AF-A0A3S5A911-F1
#
_entry.id   AF-A0A3S5A911-F1
#
_cell.length_a   1.000
_cell.length_b   1.000
_cell.length_c   1.000
_cell.angle_alpha   90.00
_cell.angle_beta   90.00
_cell.angle_gamma   90.00
#
_symmetry.space_group_name_H-M   'P 1'
#
loop_
_entity.id
_entity.type
_entity.pdbx_description
1 polymer ?
#
loop_
_entity_poly.entity_id
_entity_poly.type
_entity_poly.pdbx_seq_one_letter_code
_entity_poly.pdbx_strand_id
1 'polypeptide(L)'
;MSLSLLKPIAPVDMKHKSRTKVTVVGVGSVGMAAAFSLLVKGVCGEIALVDVLADKIQGEVLDMQHGMQFIKHCSVIGGTDYANSANSDIVVITAGARQNEGESRLNLVQRNQLFQM
;
A
#
# COMPACT_ATOMS: atom_id res chain seq x y z
N MET A 1 -44.43 11.91 -20.75
CA MET A 1 -43.47 10.99 -21.41
C MET A 1 -42.60 10.38 -20.33
N SER A 2 -42.62 9.05 -20.23
CA SER A 2 -42.18 8.29 -19.06
C SER A 2 -40.65 8.17 -18.98
N LEU A 3 -40.05 8.61 -17.88
CA LEU A 3 -38.61 8.44 -17.54
C LEU A 3 -38.23 6.97 -17.19
N SER A 4 -39.07 5.99 -17.55
CA SER A 4 -38.91 4.57 -17.21
C SER A 4 -37.76 3.85 -17.95
N LEU A 5 -37.17 4.49 -18.96
CA LEU A 5 -36.24 3.85 -19.90
C LEU A 5 -34.76 3.89 -19.49
N LEU A 6 -34.42 4.61 -18.42
CA LEU A 6 -33.05 4.69 -17.91
C LEU A 6 -33.00 4.10 -16.49
N LYS A 7 -33.08 2.76 -16.40
CA LYS A 7 -32.66 2.06 -15.19
C LYS A 7 -31.14 1.87 -15.25
N PRO A 8 -30.38 2.37 -14.27
CA PRO A 8 -28.96 2.04 -14.15
C PRO A 8 -28.80 0.51 -14.10
N ILE A 9 -27.97 -0.03 -15.00
CA ILE A 9 -27.63 -1.46 -15.05
C ILE A 9 -26.68 -1.81 -13.89
N ALA A 10 -25.91 -0.83 -13.41
CA ALA A 10 -25.08 -0.94 -12.23
C ALA A 10 -25.85 -0.50 -10.97
N PRO A 11 -25.56 -1.08 -9.79
CA PRO A 11 -26.09 -0.60 -8.52
C PRO A 11 -25.85 0.90 -8.38
N VAL A 12 -26.90 1.65 -8.03
CA VAL A 12 -26.86 3.12 -7.84
C VAL A 12 -25.89 3.53 -6.73
N ASP A 13 -25.50 2.57 -5.87
CA ASP A 13 -24.59 2.74 -4.74
C ASP A 13 -23.13 2.32 -5.00
N MET A 14 -22.69 2.22 -6.25
CA MET A 14 -21.24 2.16 -6.53
C MET A 14 -20.62 3.54 -6.21
N LYS A 15 -20.15 3.71 -4.97
CA LYS A 15 -19.22 4.78 -4.61
C LYS A 15 -17.98 4.67 -5.49
N HIS A 16 -17.94 5.42 -6.59
CA HIS A 16 -16.72 5.60 -7.36
C HIS A 16 -15.71 6.29 -6.46
N LYS A 17 -14.71 5.53 -6.02
CA LYS A 17 -13.61 6.04 -5.24
C LYS A 17 -12.81 6.99 -6.13
N SER A 18 -12.63 8.23 -5.69
CA SER A 18 -11.98 9.27 -6.50
C SER A 18 -10.50 8.98 -6.78
N ARG A 19 -9.88 8.07 -6.01
CA ARG A 19 -8.47 7.70 -6.11
C ARG A 19 -8.24 6.23 -5.77
N THR A 20 -7.45 5.55 -6.59
CA THR A 20 -6.93 4.21 -6.29
C THR A 20 -5.95 4.30 -5.14
N LYS A 21 -6.22 3.55 -4.07
CA LYS A 21 -5.40 3.45 -2.87
C LYS A 21 -4.61 2.15 -2.88
N VAL A 22 -3.30 2.23 -2.68
CA VAL A 22 -2.42 1.07 -2.55
C VAL A 22 -1.77 1.07 -1.17
N THR A 23 -1.87 -0.05 -0.45
CA THR A 23 -1.09 -0.25 0.78
C THR A 23 0.16 -1.06 0.49
N VAL A 24 1.28 -0.67 1.06
CA VAL A 24 2.53 -1.43 1.06
C VAL A 24 2.87 -1.81 2.50
N VAL A 25 2.90 -3.11 2.79
CA VAL A 25 3.26 -3.66 4.10
C VAL A 25 4.73 -4.06 4.08
N GLY A 26 5.52 -3.45 4.96
CA GLY A 26 6.97 -3.55 5.04
C GLY A 26 7.66 -2.40 4.30
N VAL A 27 8.36 -1.52 5.02
CA VAL A 27 9.20 -0.43 4.45
C VAL A 27 10.66 -0.88 4.35
N GLY A 28 10.88 -2.13 3.94
CA GLY A 28 12.19 -2.63 3.54
C GLY A 28 12.59 -2.14 2.15
N SER A 29 13.76 -2.54 1.66
CA SER A 29 14.25 -2.16 0.32
C SER A 29 13.26 -2.50 -0.80
N VAL A 30 12.57 -3.64 -0.70
CA VAL A 30 11.57 -4.07 -1.70
C VAL A 30 10.30 -3.23 -1.62
N GLY A 31 9.76 -3.04 -0.42
CA GLY A 31 8.56 -2.24 -0.21
C GLY A 31 8.74 -0.78 -0.64
N MET A 32 9.88 -0.17 -0.29
CA MET A 32 10.19 1.19 -0.70
C MET A 32 10.39 1.31 -2.21
N ALA A 33 11.07 0.36 -2.86
CA ALA A 33 11.19 0.35 -4.31
C ALA A 33 9.84 0.25 -5.01
N ALA A 34 8.93 -0.59 -4.48
CA ALA A 34 7.57 -0.72 -5.01
C ALA A 34 6.75 0.56 -4.81
N ALA A 35 6.74 1.11 -3.60
CA ALA A 35 6.03 2.35 -3.26
C ALA A 35 6.53 3.53 -4.09
N PHE A 36 7.85 3.69 -4.23
CA PHE A 36 8.46 4.73 -5.05
C PHE A 36 8.13 4.56 -6.54
N SER A 37 8.15 3.34 -7.05
CA SER A 37 7.77 3.06 -8.43
C SER A 37 6.31 3.40 -8.71
N LEU A 38 5.40 3.11 -7.76
CA LEU A 38 3.98 3.47 -7.86
C LEU A 38 3.78 4.98 -7.88
N LEU A 39 4.51 5.67 -7.01
CA LEU A 39 4.49 7.13 -6.88
C LEU A 39 4.98 7.79 -8.18
N VAL A 40 6.19 7.47 -8.65
CA VAL A 40 6.79 8.09 -9.85
C VAL A 40 6.02 7.78 -11.13
N LYS A 41 5.45 6.57 -11.26
CA LYS A 41 4.62 6.21 -12.42
C LYS A 41 3.22 6.85 -12.36
N GLY A 42 2.82 7.42 -11.22
CA GLY A 42 1.53 8.08 -11.03
C GLY A 42 0.34 7.13 -11.22
N VAL A 43 0.48 5.87 -10.80
CA VAL A 43 -0.53 4.81 -11.02
C VAL A 43 -1.63 4.84 -9.95
N CYS A 44 -1.31 5.37 -8.77
CA CYS A 44 -2.21 5.47 -7.63
C CYS A 44 -2.35 6.92 -7.17
N GLY A 45 -3.49 7.24 -6.55
CA GLY A 45 -3.76 8.55 -5.97
C GLY A 45 -3.56 8.59 -4.45
N GLU A 46 -3.39 7.43 -3.82
CA GLU A 46 -3.07 7.30 -2.39
C GLU A 46 -2.17 6.09 -2.17
N ILE A 47 -1.11 6.27 -1.37
CA ILE A 47 -0.21 5.22 -0.90
C ILE A 47 -0.26 5.23 0.62
N ALA A 48 -0.52 4.06 1.21
CA ALA A 48 -0.39 3.83 2.64
C ALA A 48 0.80 2.90 2.90
N LEU A 49 1.75 3.35 3.70
CA LEU A 49 2.85 2.51 4.19
C LEU A 49 2.45 1.93 5.54
N VAL A 50 2.78 0.66 5.79
CA VAL A 50 2.62 0.02 7.10
C VAL A 50 3.86 -0.77 7.45
N ASP A 51 4.44 -0.53 8.63
CA ASP A 51 5.58 -1.28 9.16
C ASP A 51 5.57 -1.20 10.69
N VAL A 52 6.25 -2.12 11.36
CA VAL A 52 6.37 -2.15 12.82
C VAL A 52 7.40 -1.13 13.34
N LEU A 53 8.33 -0.68 12.50
CA LEU A 53 9.38 0.26 12.86
C LEU A 53 8.91 1.72 12.70
N ALA A 54 8.32 2.29 13.76
CA ALA A 54 7.71 3.62 13.79
C ALA A 54 8.62 4.76 13.27
N ASP A 55 9.86 4.84 13.77
CA ASP A 55 10.79 5.90 13.38
C ASP A 55 11.18 5.79 11.90
N LYS A 56 11.34 4.55 11.43
CA LYS A 56 11.71 4.27 10.05
C LYS A 56 10.58 4.67 9.11
N ILE A 57 9.35 4.21 9.37
CA ILE A 57 8.21 4.54 8.51
C ILE A 57 7.93 6.04 8.48
N GLN A 58 8.08 6.74 9.60
CA GLN A 58 7.94 8.19 9.62
C GLN A 58 8.99 8.87 8.72
N GLY A 59 10.25 8.42 8.79
CA GLY A 59 11.32 8.91 7.91
C GLY A 59 11.03 8.69 6.43
N GLU A 60 10.61 7.48 6.05
CA GLU A 60 10.30 7.12 4.66
C GLU A 60 9.08 7.90 4.12
N VAL A 61 8.05 8.11 4.95
CA VAL A 61 6.88 8.93 4.57
C VAL A 61 7.29 10.38 4.32
N LEU A 62 8.12 10.96 5.19
CA LEU A 62 8.60 12.33 5.01
C LEU A 62 9.46 12.48 3.76
N ASP A 63 10.34 11.52 3.48
CA ASP A 63 11.17 11.52 2.27
C ASP A 63 10.30 11.51 1.00
N MET A 64 9.28 10.64 0.96
CA MET A 64 8.33 10.61 -0.15
C MET A 64 7.55 11.91 -0.29
N GLN A 65 7.07 12.48 0.83
CA GLN A 65 6.32 13.73 0.83
C GLN A 65 7.16 14.91 0.33
N HIS A 66 8.45 14.98 0.66
CA HIS A 66 9.36 15.98 0.09
C HIS A 66 9.54 15.81 -1.42
N GLY A 67 9.55 14.56 -1.91
CA GLY A 67 9.60 14.26 -3.34
C GLY A 67 8.31 14.56 -4.12
N MET A 68 7.17 14.75 -3.44
CA MET A 68 5.87 14.91 -4.09
C MET A 68 5.75 16.18 -4.95
N GLN A 69 6.57 17.21 -4.74
CA GLN A 69 6.55 18.43 -5.55
C GLN A 69 6.82 18.16 -7.04
N PHE A 70 7.45 17.03 -7.37
CA PHE A 70 7.83 16.66 -8.73
C PHE A 70 6.93 15.60 -9.36
N ILE A 71 5.88 15.16 -8.66
CA ILE A 71 5.07 14.00 -9.03
C ILE A 71 3.58 14.39 -9.15
N LYS A 72 2.83 13.64 -9.97
CA LYS A 72 1.37 13.77 -10.08
C LYS A 72 0.70 13.58 -8.70
N HIS A 73 -0.46 14.22 -8.50
CA HIS A 73 -1.19 14.21 -7.23
C HIS A 73 -1.43 12.79 -6.66
N CYS A 74 -0.61 12.41 -5.68
CA CYS A 74 -0.74 11.21 -4.87
C CYS A 74 -0.59 11.62 -3.40
N SER A 75 -1.45 11.12 -2.51
CA SER A 75 -1.27 11.28 -1.06
C SER A 75 -0.43 10.13 -0.52
N VAL A 76 0.53 10.41 0.36
CA VAL A 76 1.32 9.39 1.04
C VAL A 76 1.09 9.50 2.55
N ILE A 77 0.62 8.42 3.15
CA ILE A 77 0.47 8.27 4.60
C ILE A 77 1.23 7.03 5.06
N GLY A 78 1.59 6.95 6.33
CA GLY A 78 2.15 5.73 6.89
C GLY A 78 2.20 5.74 8.40
N GLY A 79 2.31 4.55 8.96
CA GLY A 79 2.41 4.33 10.40
C GLY A 79 2.38 2.86 10.75
N THR A 80 2.38 2.58 12.05
CA THR A 80 2.38 1.20 12.56
C THR A 80 0.99 0.56 12.59
N ASP A 81 -0.06 1.38 12.56
CA ASP A 81 -1.45 0.91 12.60
C ASP A 81 -1.96 0.55 11.20
N TYR A 82 -2.53 -0.66 11.08
CA TYR A 82 -3.23 -1.12 9.89
C TYR A 82 -4.49 -0.31 9.58
N ALA A 83 -5.02 0.51 10.49
CA ALA A 83 -6.07 1.48 10.20
C ALA A 83 -5.72 2.38 8.99
N ASN A 84 -4.43 2.67 8.78
CA ASN A 84 -3.95 3.41 7.60
C ASN A 84 -4.23 2.70 6.27
N SER A 85 -4.35 1.37 6.28
CA SER A 85 -4.64 0.56 5.10
C SER A 85 -6.13 0.51 4.73
N ALA A 86 -7.01 1.12 5.53
CA ALA A 86 -8.44 1.05 5.34
C ALA A 86 -8.85 1.46 3.92
N ASN A 87 -9.76 0.66 3.35
CA ASN A 87 -10.30 0.81 2.00
C ASN A 87 -9.26 0.70 0.88
N SER A 88 -8.10 0.07 1.07
CA SER A 88 -7.14 -0.11 -0.03
C SER A 88 -7.69 -1.01 -1.14
N ASP A 89 -7.44 -0.63 -2.39
CA ASP A 89 -7.84 -1.40 -3.56
C ASP A 89 -6.82 -2.52 -3.84
N ILE A 90 -5.55 -2.27 -3.51
CA ILE A 90 -4.45 -3.23 -3.62
C ILE A 90 -3.60 -3.19 -2.35
N VAL A 91 -3.16 -4.36 -1.88
CA VAL A 91 -2.21 -4.50 -0.78
C VAL A 91 -0.99 -5.28 -1.27
N VAL A 92 0.19 -4.68 -1.17
CA VAL A 92 1.48 -5.27 -1.53
C VAL A 92 2.18 -5.69 -0.23
N ILE A 93 2.32 -6.99 -0.01
CA ILE A 93 2.95 -7.53 1.19
C ILE A 93 4.42 -7.83 0.87
N THR A 94 5.32 -7.06 1.49
CA THR A 94 6.77 -7.23 1.37
C THR A 94 7.45 -7.49 2.71
N ALA A 95 6.68 -7.43 3.81
CA ALA A 95 7.14 -7.81 5.13
C ALA A 95 7.45 -9.32 5.17
N GLY A 96 8.62 -9.64 5.72
CA GLY A 96 9.09 -11.00 5.84
C GLY A 96 10.54 -11.04 6.32
N ALA A 97 10.90 -12.14 6.96
CA ALA A 97 12.27 -12.45 7.32
C ALA A 97 13.12 -12.63 6.05
N ARG A 98 14.35 -12.10 6.10
CA ARG A 98 15.36 -12.39 5.08
C ARG A 98 15.86 -13.82 5.27
N GLN A 99 16.07 -14.52 4.15
CA GLN A 99 16.68 -15.84 4.19
C GLN A 99 18.13 -15.72 4.67
N ASN A 100 18.51 -16.57 5.64
CA ASN A 100 19.90 -16.64 6.10
C ASN A 100 20.71 -17.58 5.18
N GLU A 101 22.03 -17.39 5.13
CA GLU A 101 22.91 -18.30 4.41
C GLU A 101 22.78 -19.72 4.96
N GLY A 102 22.59 -20.69 4.06
CA GLY A 102 22.37 -22.10 4.42
C GLY A 102 20.98 -22.45 4.97
N GLU A 103 20.05 -21.49 5.06
CA GLU A 103 18.70 -21.76 5.56
C GLU A 103 17.81 -22.45 4.51
N SER A 104 17.05 -23.46 4.94
CA SER A 104 16.08 -24.14 4.09
C SER A 104 14.85 -23.25 3.83
N ARG A 105 14.20 -23.45 2.66
CA ARG A 105 12.95 -22.74 2.35
C ARG A 105 11.83 -23.02 3.37
N LEU A 106 11.79 -24.23 3.95
CA LEU A 106 10.80 -24.59 4.98
C LEU A 106 11.00 -23.80 6.27
N ASN A 107 12.25 -23.64 6.72
CA ASN A 107 12.57 -22.86 7.92
C ASN A 107 12.24 -21.38 7.71
N LEU A 108 12.54 -20.84 6.52
CA LEU A 108 12.19 -19.47 6.17
C LEU A 108 10.67 -19.24 6.22
N VAL A 109 9.88 -20.16 5.66
CA VAL A 109 8.41 -20.08 5.70
C VAL A 109 7.90 -20.15 7.13
N GLN A 110 8.45 -21.02 7.98
CA GLN A 110 8.08 -21.08 9.40
C GLN A 110 8.34 -19.76 10.13
N ARG A 111 9.49 -19.11 9.90
CA ARG A 111 9.77 -17.79 10.49
C ARG A 111 8.79 -16.73 10.00
N ASN A 112 8.42 -16.77 8.71
CA ASN A 112 7.44 -15.84 8.16
C ASN A 112 6.01 -16.07 8.68
N GLN A 113 5.63 -17.33 8.92
CA GLN A 113 4.35 -17.66 9.57
C GLN A 113 4.29 -17.12 11.00
N LEU A 114 5.37 -17.30 11.77
CA LEU A 114 5.48 -16.78 13.14
C LEU A 114 5.51 -15.25 13.19
N PHE A 115 6.02 -14.58 12.16
CA PHE A 115 6.00 -13.12 12.03
C PHE A 115 4.61 -12.53 11.73
N GLN A 116 3.64 -13.36 11.33
CA GLN A 116 2.27 -12.95 11.00
C GLN A 116 1.26 -13.17 12.14
N MET A 117 1.68 -13.68 13.31
CA MET A 117 0.88 -13.79 14.54
C MET A 117 1.42 -12.85 15.61
#